data_AF-A0A8J6GJY3-F1
#
_entry.id   AF-A0A8J6GJY3-F1
#
_cell.length_a   1.000
_cell.length_b   1.000
_cell.length_c   1.000
_cell.angle_alpha   90.00
_cell.angle_beta   90.00
_cell.angle_gamma   90.00
#
_symmetry.space_group_name_H-M   'P 1'
#
loop_
_entity.id
_entity.type
_entity.pdbx_description
1 polymer ?
#
loop_
_entity_poly.entity_id
_entity_poly.type
_entity_poly.pdbx_seq_one_letter_code
_entity_poly.pdbx_strand_id
1 'polypeptide(L)'
;MFIWVYQVRYEYYCIYVTSFTSLSYFHIYILYFLHDSWYQNHVCNEDLITEYLSAIFSFSWTTPILRKGYRQRLELSDIYQAPSSDSADHLSEQLEREWDREQASKKNPKLINALRRCFFWKFIFYGILLYLGEVTKAVQPLLLGRIIASYDPDNKMERSIAIYLGIGLCLLFIIRTLLLHPAIFGLHRIGMKMRIAMFSLIYKKSQVFYMAYLRCPELDCEL
;
A
#
# COMPACT_ATOMS: atom_id res chain seq x y z
N MET A 1 10.63 23.08 36.62
CA MET A 1 9.41 23.61 35.97
C MET A 1 9.44 23.53 34.44
N PHE A 2 10.59 23.77 33.78
CA PHE A 2 10.72 23.72 32.30
C PHE A 2 10.55 22.33 31.65
N ILE A 3 10.87 21.24 32.34
CA ILE A 3 10.74 19.87 31.81
C ILE A 3 9.26 19.46 31.67
N TRP A 4 8.40 19.89 32.61
CA TRP A 4 6.96 19.62 32.57
C TRP A 4 6.25 20.33 31.41
N VAL A 5 6.66 21.57 31.07
CA VAL A 5 6.11 22.29 29.91
C VAL A 5 6.56 21.66 28.58
N TYR A 6 7.71 20.98 28.56
CA TYR A 6 8.18 20.24 27.38
C TYR A 6 7.43 18.92 27.18
N GLN A 7 7.20 18.16 28.27
CA GLN A 7 6.46 16.90 28.25
C GLN A 7 5.01 17.10 27.80
N VAL A 8 4.32 18.07 28.38
CA VAL A 8 2.92 18.40 28.06
C VAL A 8 2.77 18.85 26.60
N ARG A 9 3.75 19.59 26.06
CA ARG A 9 3.73 20.10 24.68
C ARG A 9 4.00 19.02 23.63
N TYR A 10 4.72 17.94 23.98
CA TYR A 10 4.88 16.75 23.14
C TYR A 10 3.58 15.96 23.01
N GLU A 11 2.80 15.85 24.08
CA GLU A 11 1.48 15.21 24.04
C GLU A 11 0.51 16.02 23.16
N TYR A 12 0.49 17.36 23.30
CA TYR A 12 -0.28 18.22 22.39
C TYR A 12 0.19 18.13 20.95
N TYR A 13 1.49 17.95 20.70
CA TYR A 13 2.04 17.82 19.36
C TYR A 13 1.66 16.48 18.69
N CYS A 14 1.68 15.38 19.45
CA CYS A 14 1.22 14.07 18.99
C CYS A 14 -0.28 14.08 18.68
N ILE A 15 -1.09 14.70 19.55
CA ILE A 15 -2.53 14.88 19.34
C ILE A 15 -2.80 15.78 18.14
N TYR A 16 -2.04 16.86 17.94
CA TYR A 16 -2.19 17.74 16.77
C TYR A 16 -1.82 17.03 15.47
N VAL A 17 -0.74 16.25 15.43
CA VAL A 17 -0.32 15.52 14.22
C VAL A 17 -1.31 14.41 13.87
N THR A 18 -1.77 13.63 14.84
CA THR A 18 -2.82 12.62 14.59
C THR A 18 -4.13 13.29 14.19
N SER A 19 -4.51 14.39 14.86
CA SER A 19 -5.72 15.14 14.53
C SER A 19 -5.65 15.80 13.15
N PHE A 20 -4.48 16.32 12.74
CA PHE A 20 -4.26 16.93 11.43
C PHE A 20 -4.19 15.90 10.32
N THR A 21 -3.63 14.69 10.59
CA THR A 21 -3.75 13.57 9.66
C THR A 21 -5.21 13.16 9.49
N SER A 22 -5.97 12.99 10.57
CA SER A 22 -7.40 12.67 10.48
C SER A 22 -8.24 13.80 9.88
N LEU A 23 -7.91 15.07 10.13
CA LEU A 23 -8.55 16.23 9.50
C LEU A 23 -8.17 16.37 8.03
N SER A 24 -6.95 16.01 7.63
CA SER A 24 -6.56 15.94 6.21
C SER A 24 -7.29 14.79 5.50
N TYR A 25 -7.45 13.63 6.16
CA TYR A 25 -8.32 12.56 5.67
C TYR A 25 -9.77 13.01 5.61
N PHE A 26 -10.26 13.76 6.60
CA PHE A 26 -11.64 14.28 6.65
C PHE A 26 -11.86 15.40 5.62
N HIS A 27 -10.86 16.23 5.34
CA HIS A 27 -10.92 17.30 4.34
C HIS A 27 -10.79 16.74 2.93
N ILE A 28 -9.96 15.72 2.73
CA ILE A 28 -9.96 14.91 1.50
C ILE A 28 -11.32 14.21 1.35
N TYR A 29 -11.91 13.68 2.42
CA TYR A 29 -13.24 13.06 2.40
C TYR A 29 -14.38 14.06 2.12
N ILE A 30 -14.29 15.29 2.64
CA ILE A 30 -15.25 16.37 2.37
C ILE A 30 -15.07 16.94 0.97
N LEU A 31 -13.83 17.10 0.48
CA LEU A 31 -13.58 17.44 -0.92
C LEU A 31 -14.07 16.32 -1.84
N TYR A 32 -13.96 15.06 -1.44
CA TYR A 32 -14.50 13.91 -2.15
C TYR A 32 -16.04 13.89 -2.13
N PHE A 33 -16.66 14.24 -0.99
CA PHE A 33 -18.12 14.34 -0.85
C PHE A 33 -18.71 15.52 -1.64
N LEU A 34 -18.03 16.66 -1.65
CA LEU A 34 -18.40 17.83 -2.45
C LEU A 34 -18.13 17.61 -3.95
N HIS A 35 -17.07 16.88 -4.31
CA HIS A 35 -16.78 16.48 -5.69
C HIS A 35 -17.78 15.42 -6.21
N ASP A 36 -18.23 14.47 -5.37
CA ASP A 36 -19.24 13.47 -5.73
C ASP A 36 -20.62 14.10 -5.99
N SER A 37 -20.98 15.17 -5.26
CA SER A 37 -22.19 15.97 -5.54
C SER A 37 -22.11 16.75 -6.85
N TRP A 38 -20.91 17.08 -7.33
CA TRP A 38 -20.68 17.75 -8.62
C TRP A 38 -20.61 16.74 -9.78
N TYR A 39 -19.98 15.58 -9.57
CA TYR A 39 -19.79 14.50 -10.54
C TYR A 39 -21.11 13.84 -10.99
N GLN A 40 -22.14 13.80 -10.12
CA GLN A 40 -23.46 13.30 -10.49
C GLN A 40 -24.19 14.15 -11.54
N ASN A 41 -23.80 15.41 -11.77
CA ASN A 41 -24.54 16.34 -12.62
C ASN A 41 -23.95 16.58 -14.02
N HIS A 42 -22.71 16.17 -14.30
CA HIS A 42 -22.07 16.45 -15.60
C HIS A 42 -21.38 15.21 -16.19
N VAL A 43 -22.15 14.43 -16.97
CA VAL A 43 -21.60 13.48 -17.94
C VAL A 43 -21.62 14.17 -19.30
N CYS A 44 -20.45 14.52 -19.84
CA CYS A 44 -20.17 14.53 -21.28
C CYS A 44 -18.69 14.82 -21.57
N ASN A 45 -17.98 13.76 -21.99
CA ASN A 45 -16.85 13.72 -22.92
C ASN A 45 -15.56 14.51 -22.64
N GLU A 46 -14.45 13.82 -22.93
CA GLU A 46 -13.03 14.24 -22.85
C GLU A 46 -12.45 14.39 -21.43
N ASP A 47 -11.85 13.31 -20.89
CA ASP A 47 -10.75 13.39 -19.90
C ASP A 47 -10.16 12.03 -19.47
N LEU A 48 -9.74 11.20 -20.45
CA LEU A 48 -9.24 9.84 -20.19
C LEU A 48 -7.97 9.80 -19.30
N ILE A 49 -7.19 10.89 -19.22
CA ILE A 49 -5.90 10.95 -18.51
C ILE A 49 -6.09 11.41 -17.05
N THR A 50 -6.94 12.40 -16.83
CA THR A 50 -7.33 12.90 -15.50
C THR A 50 -8.16 11.87 -14.75
N GLU A 51 -9.00 11.10 -15.45
CA GLU A 51 -9.75 9.97 -14.88
C GLU A 51 -8.83 8.81 -14.48
N TYR A 52 -7.79 8.49 -15.29
CA TYR A 52 -6.86 7.40 -14.97
C TYR A 52 -6.00 7.69 -13.74
N LEU A 53 -5.48 8.91 -13.63
CA LEU A 53 -4.64 9.32 -12.51
C LEU A 53 -5.49 9.46 -11.23
N SER A 54 -6.64 10.11 -11.30
CA SER A 54 -7.52 10.22 -10.13
C SER A 54 -8.09 8.86 -9.69
N ALA A 55 -8.42 7.94 -10.61
CA ALA A 55 -8.94 6.62 -10.26
C ALA A 55 -7.90 5.72 -9.57
N ILE A 56 -6.62 5.83 -9.97
CA ILE A 56 -5.52 5.07 -9.35
C ILE A 56 -5.14 5.66 -7.98
N PHE A 57 -5.06 6.98 -7.88
CA PHE A 57 -4.63 7.64 -6.63
C PHE A 57 -5.75 7.73 -5.58
N SER A 58 -7.00 7.89 -5.99
CA SER A 58 -8.14 8.08 -5.07
C SER A 58 -8.97 6.81 -4.83
N PHE A 59 -8.54 5.64 -5.34
CA PHE A 59 -9.28 4.37 -5.25
C PHE A 59 -10.75 4.50 -5.66
N SER A 60 -11.07 5.37 -6.62
CA SER A 60 -12.45 5.75 -6.94
C SER A 60 -13.31 4.55 -7.35
N TRP A 61 -12.68 3.52 -7.94
CA TRP A 61 -13.28 2.24 -8.30
C TRP A 61 -13.89 1.46 -7.12
N THR A 62 -13.47 1.73 -5.87
CA THR A 62 -14.03 1.12 -4.65
C THR A 62 -15.26 1.85 -4.11
N THR A 63 -15.46 3.11 -4.48
CA THR A 63 -16.60 3.93 -4.06
C THR A 63 -17.97 3.31 -4.37
N PRO A 64 -18.24 2.78 -5.60
CA PRO A 64 -19.57 2.25 -5.92
C PRO A 64 -19.92 1.01 -5.09
N ILE A 65 -18.95 0.11 -4.85
CA ILE A 65 -19.19 -1.09 -4.04
C ILE A 65 -19.39 -0.74 -2.55
N LEU A 66 -18.65 0.24 -2.03
CA LEU A 66 -18.83 0.77 -0.67
C LEU A 66 -20.20 1.43 -0.50
N ARG A 67 -20.63 2.25 -1.46
CA ARG A 67 -21.96 2.89 -1.45
C ARG A 67 -23.07 1.84 -1.51
N LYS A 68 -22.92 0.80 -2.33
CA LYS A 68 -23.87 -0.31 -2.41
C LYS A 68 -23.95 -1.08 -1.09
N GLY A 69 -22.79 -1.43 -0.51
CA GLY A 69 -22.68 -2.09 0.79
C GLY A 69 -23.22 -1.28 1.97
N TYR A 70 -23.19 0.05 1.88
CA TYR A 70 -23.80 0.92 2.89
C TYR A 70 -25.32 0.90 2.83
N ARG A 71 -25.92 0.79 1.63
CA ARG A 71 -27.37 0.80 1.44
C ARG A 71 -28.00 -0.59 1.59
N GLN A 72 -27.30 -1.64 1.20
CA GLN A 72 -27.81 -3.01 1.11
C GLN A 72 -26.73 -4.00 1.54
N ARG A 73 -27.12 -5.19 2.03
CA ARG A 73 -26.16 -6.27 2.27
C ARG A 73 -25.59 -6.74 0.92
N LEU A 74 -24.27 -6.83 0.84
CA LEU A 74 -23.57 -7.32 -0.35
C LEU A 74 -23.81 -8.82 -0.53
N GLU A 75 -24.21 -9.20 -1.74
CA GLU A 75 -24.31 -10.60 -2.16
C GLU A 75 -23.07 -11.01 -2.98
N LEU A 76 -22.82 -12.32 -3.09
CA LEU A 76 -21.65 -12.85 -3.80
C LEU A 76 -21.63 -12.46 -5.29
N SER A 77 -22.81 -12.30 -5.90
CA SER A 77 -22.99 -11.86 -7.29
C SER A 77 -22.50 -10.43 -7.56
N ASP A 78 -22.40 -9.60 -6.53
CA ASP A 78 -21.98 -8.20 -6.63
C ASP A 78 -20.46 -8.01 -6.54
N ILE A 79 -19.73 -9.08 -6.24
CA ILE A 79 -18.28 -9.04 -6.06
C ILE A 79 -17.59 -9.11 -7.42
N TYR A 80 -16.69 -8.17 -7.67
CA TYR A 80 -15.86 -8.16 -8.87
C TYR A 80 -14.98 -9.42 -8.96
N GLN A 81 -14.92 -10.00 -10.15
CA GLN A 81 -14.01 -11.09 -10.42
C GLN A 81 -12.55 -10.60 -10.41
N ALA A 82 -11.65 -11.42 -9.88
CA ALA A 82 -10.23 -11.10 -9.85
C ALA A 82 -9.67 -10.95 -11.29
N PRO A 83 -8.77 -9.98 -11.53
CA PRO A 83 -8.10 -9.85 -12.82
C PRO A 83 -7.37 -11.14 -13.21
N SER A 84 -7.39 -11.51 -14.48
CA SER A 84 -6.69 -12.70 -14.99
C SER A 84 -5.19 -12.70 -14.68
N SER A 85 -4.55 -11.52 -14.58
CA SER A 85 -3.15 -11.35 -14.16
C SER A 85 -2.85 -11.73 -12.71
N ASP A 86 -3.89 -11.84 -11.87
CA ASP A 86 -3.81 -12.26 -10.47
C ASP A 86 -4.41 -13.68 -10.29
N SER A 87 -4.67 -14.39 -11.39
CA SER A 87 -5.19 -15.77 -11.36
C SER A 87 -4.18 -16.73 -10.73
N ALA A 88 -4.70 -17.68 -9.96
CA ALA A 88 -3.89 -18.67 -9.27
C ALA A 88 -3.11 -19.56 -10.24
N ASP A 89 -3.73 -19.93 -11.38
CA ASP A 89 -3.11 -20.78 -12.39
C ASP A 89 -1.86 -20.13 -12.97
N HIS A 90 -1.97 -18.87 -13.42
CA HIS A 90 -0.85 -18.12 -13.97
C HIS A 90 0.29 -17.95 -12.97
N LEU A 91 -0.03 -17.59 -11.73
CA LEU A 91 0.95 -17.42 -10.66
C LEU A 91 1.64 -18.74 -10.30
N SER A 92 0.89 -19.85 -10.27
CA SER A 92 1.42 -21.18 -9.99
C SER A 92 2.37 -21.65 -11.08
N GLU A 93 2.01 -21.45 -12.35
CA GLU A 93 2.83 -21.86 -13.49
C GLU A 93 4.14 -21.06 -13.55
N GLN A 94 4.09 -19.76 -13.27
CA GLN A 94 5.30 -18.94 -13.18
C GLN A 94 6.25 -19.44 -12.08
N LEU A 95 5.71 -19.77 -10.90
CA LEU A 95 6.51 -20.27 -9.78
C LEU A 95 7.07 -21.67 -10.05
N GLU A 96 6.29 -22.55 -10.68
CA GLU A 96 6.71 -23.91 -11.07
C GLU A 96 7.88 -23.87 -12.03
N ARG A 97 7.82 -23.04 -13.07
CA ARG A 97 8.92 -22.91 -14.05
C ARG A 97 10.24 -22.50 -13.39
N GLU A 98 10.20 -21.55 -12.45
CA GLU A 98 11.41 -21.12 -11.73
C GLU A 98 11.86 -22.13 -10.66
N TRP A 99 10.92 -22.89 -10.09
CA TRP A 99 11.22 -23.98 -9.18
C TRP A 99 11.95 -25.14 -9.89
N ASP A 100 11.45 -25.56 -11.05
CA ASP A 100 12.05 -26.62 -11.86
C ASP A 100 13.46 -26.22 -12.33
N ARG A 101 13.65 -24.94 -12.69
CA ARG A 101 14.98 -24.40 -13.01
C ARG A 101 15.94 -24.45 -11.82
N GLU A 102 15.48 -24.12 -10.60
CA GLU A 102 16.33 -24.20 -9.40
C GLU A 102 16.66 -25.66 -9.05
N GLN A 103 15.70 -26.58 -9.24
CA GLN A 103 15.89 -28.02 -9.02
C GLN A 103 16.89 -28.63 -10.01
N ALA A 104 16.86 -28.21 -11.28
CA ALA A 104 17.81 -28.68 -12.29
C ALA A 104 19.23 -28.14 -12.09
N SER A 105 19.37 -26.93 -11.53
CA SER A 105 20.65 -26.23 -11.45
C SER A 105 21.43 -26.49 -10.16
N LYS A 106 20.77 -26.83 -9.04
CA LYS A 106 21.41 -26.85 -7.72
C LYS A 106 21.22 -28.15 -6.95
N LYS A 107 22.29 -28.59 -6.29
CA LYS A 107 22.32 -29.77 -5.41
C LYS A 107 21.38 -29.67 -4.21
N ASN A 108 21.16 -28.45 -3.67
CA ASN A 108 20.24 -28.18 -2.56
C ASN A 108 19.22 -27.10 -2.96
N PRO A 109 18.08 -27.47 -3.60
CA PRO A 109 17.09 -26.51 -4.05
C PRO A 109 16.35 -25.87 -2.86
N LYS A 110 16.15 -24.55 -2.92
CA LYS A 110 15.40 -23.80 -1.90
C LYS A 110 14.27 -23.03 -2.57
N LEU A 111 13.03 -23.26 -2.13
CA LEU A 111 11.84 -22.64 -2.73
C LEU A 111 11.90 -21.11 -2.67
N ILE A 112 12.48 -20.58 -1.59
CA ILE A 112 12.64 -19.14 -1.39
C ILE A 112 13.52 -18.49 -2.46
N ASN A 113 14.45 -19.24 -3.08
CA ASN A 113 15.28 -18.71 -4.15
C ASN A 113 14.50 -18.56 -5.45
N ALA A 114 13.68 -19.55 -5.81
CA ALA A 114 12.81 -19.51 -6.97
C ALA A 114 11.81 -18.35 -6.84
N LEU A 115 11.16 -18.27 -5.67
CA LEU A 115 10.23 -17.21 -5.35
C LEU A 115 10.86 -15.81 -5.40
N ARG A 116 12.07 -15.67 -4.84
CA ARG A 116 12.84 -14.43 -4.91
C ARG A 116 13.08 -14.03 -6.37
N ARG A 117 13.49 -14.94 -7.25
CA ARG A 117 13.72 -14.60 -8.67
C ARG A 117 12.47 -14.04 -9.36
N CYS A 118 11.27 -14.55 -9.05
CA CYS A 118 10.02 -14.07 -9.64
C CYS A 118 9.62 -12.66 -9.17
N PHE A 119 9.67 -12.40 -7.86
CA PHE A 119 9.01 -11.22 -7.26
C PHE A 119 9.98 -10.15 -6.75
N PHE A 120 11.28 -10.44 -6.65
CA PHE A 120 12.24 -9.57 -5.98
C PHE A 120 12.38 -8.20 -6.64
N TRP A 121 12.45 -8.11 -7.97
CA TRP A 121 12.58 -6.82 -8.65
C TRP A 121 11.43 -5.87 -8.37
N LYS A 122 10.20 -6.40 -8.36
CA LYS A 122 9.00 -5.62 -8.03
C LYS A 122 9.01 -5.21 -6.56
N PHE A 123 9.39 -6.12 -5.67
CA PHE A 123 9.50 -5.85 -4.22
C PHE A 123 10.53 -4.75 -3.92
N ILE A 124 11.72 -4.80 -4.52
CA ILE A 124 12.77 -3.80 -4.31
C ILE A 124 12.36 -2.43 -4.83
N PHE A 125 11.70 -2.36 -5.99
CA PHE A 125 11.19 -1.08 -6.52
C PHE A 125 10.26 -0.38 -5.52
N TYR A 126 9.26 -1.09 -4.98
CA TYR A 126 8.37 -0.53 -3.96
C TYR A 126 9.08 -0.28 -2.62
N GLY A 127 10.07 -1.10 -2.27
CA GLY A 127 10.89 -0.93 -1.06
C GLY A 127 11.71 0.36 -1.08
N ILE A 128 12.32 0.70 -2.22
CA ILE A 128 13.07 1.97 -2.39
C ILE A 128 12.13 3.17 -2.24
N LEU A 129 10.95 3.12 -2.85
CA LEU A 129 9.93 4.17 -2.73
C LEU A 129 9.48 4.36 -1.27
N LEU A 130 9.25 3.27 -0.55
CA LEU A 130 8.89 3.30 0.86
C LEU A 130 10.01 3.91 1.72
N TYR A 131 11.26 3.52 1.46
CA TYR A 131 12.43 4.03 2.16
C TYR A 131 12.56 5.55 2.02
N LEU A 132 12.42 6.09 0.80
CA LEU A 132 12.44 7.54 0.56
C LEU A 132 11.30 8.26 1.32
N GLY A 133 10.11 7.66 1.38
CA GLY A 133 8.99 8.18 2.16
C GLY A 133 9.26 8.21 3.66
N GLU A 134 10.01 7.24 4.20
CA GLU A 134 10.41 7.21 5.60
C GLU A 134 11.51 8.23 5.92
N VAL A 135 12.51 8.39 5.06
CA VAL A 135 13.56 9.42 5.22
C VAL A 135 12.93 10.82 5.30
N THR A 136 11.86 11.06 4.54
CA THR A 136 11.14 12.33 4.54
C THR A 136 10.49 12.65 5.91
N LYS A 137 10.17 11.66 6.75
CA LYS A 137 9.70 11.89 8.14
C LYS A 137 10.75 12.60 8.98
N ALA A 138 12.01 12.24 8.81
CA ALA A 138 13.10 12.78 9.61
C ALA A 138 13.31 14.29 9.33
N VAL A 139 12.96 14.74 8.13
CA VAL A 139 13.09 16.14 7.69
C VAL A 139 11.94 17.01 8.25
N GLN A 140 10.78 16.43 8.50
CA GLN A 140 9.58 17.12 8.98
C GLN A 140 9.77 17.93 10.29
N PRO A 141 10.38 17.39 11.38
CA PRO A 141 10.61 18.17 12.61
C PRO A 141 11.61 19.31 12.41
N LEU A 142 12.56 19.20 11.48
CA LEU A 142 13.53 20.26 11.19
C LEU A 142 12.86 21.48 10.56
N LEU A 143 11.97 21.27 9.57
CA LEU A 143 11.20 22.34 8.95
C LEU A 143 10.26 23.00 9.96
N LEU A 144 9.59 22.19 10.78
CA LEU A 144 8.72 22.70 11.81
C LEU A 144 9.48 23.52 12.86
N GLY A 145 10.66 23.06 13.28
CA GLY A 145 11.51 23.80 14.22
C GLY A 145 11.84 25.21 13.72
N ARG A 146 12.10 25.37 12.42
CA ARG A 146 12.32 26.69 11.80
C ARG A 146 11.07 27.56 11.78
N ILE A 147 9.91 26.97 11.49
CA ILE A 147 8.62 27.68 11.56
C ILE A 147 8.38 28.20 13.00
N ILE A 148 8.65 27.39 14.02
CA ILE A 148 8.50 27.81 15.42
C ILE A 148 9.49 28.94 15.78
N ALA A 149 10.74 28.85 15.31
CA ALA A 149 11.76 29.89 15.54
C ALA A 149 11.40 31.24 14.89
N SER A 150 10.55 31.26 13.86
CA SER A 150 10.10 32.48 13.18
C SER A 150 9.13 33.35 14.00
N TYR A 151 8.58 32.82 15.09
CA TYR A 151 7.70 33.56 16.00
C TYR A 151 8.45 34.47 16.98
N ASP A 152 9.77 34.32 17.10
CA ASP A 152 10.60 35.16 17.97
C ASP A 152 10.78 36.56 17.34
N PRO A 153 10.42 37.67 18.03
CA PRO A 153 10.50 39.02 17.48
C PRO A 153 11.91 39.46 17.06
N ASP A 154 12.97 38.87 17.62
CA ASP A 154 14.35 39.21 17.30
C ASP A 154 14.80 38.64 15.95
N ASN A 155 14.11 37.63 15.42
CA ASN A 155 14.53 36.87 14.24
C ASN A 155 13.78 37.28 12.96
N LYS A 156 14.04 38.51 12.49
CA LYS A 156 13.38 39.11 11.30
C LYS A 156 13.61 38.33 10.00
N MET A 157 14.75 37.64 9.86
CA MET A 157 15.10 36.87 8.67
C MET A 157 14.20 35.64 8.51
N GLU A 158 14.02 34.87 9.57
CA GLU A 158 13.17 33.67 9.55
C GLU A 158 11.69 34.02 9.35
N ARG A 159 11.23 35.17 9.86
CA ARG A 159 9.85 35.66 9.66
C ARG A 159 9.49 35.89 8.19
N SER A 160 10.45 36.32 7.36
CA SER A 160 10.23 36.50 5.91
C SER A 160 10.12 35.16 5.16
N ILE A 161 10.76 34.11 5.67
CA ILE A 161 10.87 32.79 5.00
C ILE A 161 9.80 31.82 5.53
N ALA A 162 9.20 32.11 6.69
CA ALA A 162 8.21 31.27 7.36
C ALA A 162 7.02 30.85 6.49
N ILE A 163 6.50 31.74 5.65
CA ILE A 163 5.36 31.44 4.75
C ILE A 163 5.77 30.39 3.70
N TYR A 164 6.96 30.55 3.09
CA TYR A 164 7.50 29.59 2.14
C TYR A 164 7.79 28.23 2.78
N LEU A 165 8.31 28.21 4.01
CA LEU A 165 8.52 26.98 4.78
C LEU A 165 7.19 26.28 5.11
N GLY A 166 6.15 27.04 5.46
CA GLY A 166 4.80 26.49 5.70
C GLY A 166 4.20 25.85 4.46
N ILE A 167 4.26 26.55 3.31
CA ILE A 167 3.81 26.00 2.02
C ILE A 167 4.61 24.75 1.65
N GLY A 168 5.94 24.80 1.81
CA GLY A 168 6.81 23.65 1.55
C GLY A 168 6.49 22.44 2.42
N LEU A 169 6.17 22.65 3.70
CA LEU A 169 5.77 21.59 4.63
C LEU A 169 4.44 20.94 4.21
N CYS A 170 3.44 21.74 3.85
CA CYS A 170 2.15 21.25 3.36
C CYS A 170 2.33 20.45 2.05
N LEU A 171 3.11 20.98 1.10
CA LEU A 171 3.38 20.31 -0.16
C LEU A 171 4.13 18.99 0.04
N LEU A 172 5.13 18.97 0.92
CA LEU A 172 5.86 17.77 1.30
C LEU A 172 4.93 16.69 1.85
N PHE A 173 3.97 17.07 2.71
CA PHE A 173 3.00 16.16 3.29
C PHE A 173 2.06 15.54 2.24
N ILE A 174 1.58 16.35 1.30
CA ILE A 174 0.72 15.90 0.18
C ILE A 174 1.48 14.92 -0.71
N ILE A 175 2.67 15.31 -1.21
CA ILE A 175 3.49 14.48 -2.10
C ILE A 175 3.79 13.12 -1.46
N ARG A 176 4.18 13.15 -0.18
CA ARG A 176 4.50 11.96 0.58
C ARG A 176 3.30 11.02 0.74
N THR A 177 2.12 11.57 1.04
CA THR A 177 0.88 10.79 1.19
C THR A 177 0.52 10.13 -0.14
N LEU A 178 0.58 10.90 -1.24
CA LEU A 178 0.34 10.39 -2.59
C LEU A 178 1.35 9.31 -3.00
N LEU A 179 2.60 9.37 -2.54
CA LEU A 179 3.62 8.37 -2.89
C LEU A 179 3.51 7.09 -2.05
N LEU A 180 3.22 7.21 -0.75
CA LEU A 180 3.20 6.08 0.19
C LEU A 180 2.02 5.15 -0.03
N HIS A 181 0.82 5.68 -0.28
CA HIS A 181 -0.39 4.85 -0.41
C HIS A 181 -0.30 3.85 -1.59
N PRO A 182 0.08 4.26 -2.82
CA PRO A 182 0.27 3.32 -3.93
C PRO A 182 1.40 2.32 -3.68
N ALA A 183 2.48 2.73 -3.00
CA ALA A 183 3.60 1.84 -2.69
C ALA A 183 3.19 0.73 -1.72
N ILE A 184 2.47 1.06 -0.64
CA ILE A 184 1.96 0.08 0.32
C ILE A 184 0.93 -0.84 -0.34
N PHE A 185 0.03 -0.29 -1.17
CA PHE A 185 -0.95 -1.09 -1.91
C PHE A 185 -0.26 -2.08 -2.88
N GLY A 186 0.75 -1.63 -3.62
CA GLY A 186 1.56 -2.49 -4.48
C GLY A 186 2.25 -3.62 -3.71
N LEU A 187 2.80 -3.32 -2.54
CA LEU A 187 3.44 -4.30 -1.67
C LEU A 187 2.45 -5.37 -1.17
N HIS A 188 1.27 -4.96 -0.72
CA HIS A 188 0.21 -5.90 -0.31
C HIS A 188 -0.23 -6.79 -1.47
N ARG A 189 -0.38 -6.22 -2.68
CA ARG A 189 -0.73 -6.99 -3.87
C ARG A 189 0.32 -8.03 -4.22
N ILE A 190 1.61 -7.72 -4.10
CA ILE A 190 2.69 -8.70 -4.28
C ILE A 190 2.63 -9.79 -3.21
N GLY A 191 2.40 -9.41 -1.95
CA GLY A 191 2.23 -10.37 -0.85
C GLY A 191 1.09 -11.36 -1.10
N MET A 192 -0.05 -10.88 -1.59
CA MET A 192 -1.17 -11.73 -1.98
C MET A 192 -0.79 -12.70 -3.11
N LYS A 193 -0.13 -12.21 -4.17
CA LYS A 193 0.34 -13.05 -5.29
C LYS A 193 1.30 -14.15 -4.83
N MET A 194 2.25 -13.80 -3.96
CA MET A 194 3.19 -14.75 -3.37
C MET A 194 2.46 -15.83 -2.56
N ARG A 195 1.49 -15.44 -1.72
CA ARG A 195 0.69 -16.39 -0.92
C ARG A 195 -0.11 -17.35 -1.80
N ILE A 196 -0.80 -16.84 -2.82
CA ILE A 196 -1.60 -17.63 -3.75
C ILE A 196 -0.72 -18.64 -4.51
N ALA A 197 0.40 -18.17 -5.07
CA ALA A 197 1.33 -19.03 -5.82
C ALA A 197 1.86 -20.19 -4.96
N MET A 198 2.25 -19.91 -3.71
CA MET A 198 2.75 -20.93 -2.79
C MET A 198 1.67 -21.97 -2.46
N PHE A 199 0.43 -21.54 -2.16
CA PHE A 199 -0.64 -22.48 -1.84
C PHE A 199 -1.02 -23.36 -3.04
N SER A 200 -1.10 -22.79 -4.24
CA SER A 200 -1.37 -23.57 -5.45
C SER A 200 -0.28 -24.62 -5.70
N LEU A 201 0.99 -24.28 -5.48
CA LEU A 201 2.10 -25.21 -5.62
C LEU A 201 2.04 -26.35 -4.57
N ILE A 202 1.77 -26.01 -3.31
CA ILE A 202 1.62 -26.99 -2.22
C ILE A 202 0.48 -27.94 -2.52
N TYR A 203 -0.67 -27.42 -2.97
CA TYR A 203 -1.84 -28.22 -3.31
C TYR A 203 -1.56 -29.21 -4.45
N LYS A 204 -0.91 -28.77 -5.53
CA LYS A 204 -0.54 -29.68 -6.63
C LYS A 204 0.41 -30.78 -6.17
N LYS A 205 1.40 -30.46 -5.33
CA LYS A 205 2.34 -31.47 -4.80
C LYS A 205 1.67 -32.42 -3.80
N SER A 206 0.77 -31.93 -2.95
CA SER A 206 0.06 -32.77 -1.98
C SER A 206 -0.91 -33.73 -2.68
N GLN A 207 -1.58 -33.29 -3.76
CA GLN A 207 -2.42 -34.17 -4.57
C GLN A 207 -1.62 -35.32 -5.20
N VAL A 208 -0.44 -35.04 -5.77
CA VAL A 208 0.44 -36.08 -6.32
C VAL A 208 0.92 -37.03 -5.24
N PHE A 209 1.34 -36.51 -4.08
CA PHE A 209 1.75 -37.34 -2.94
C PHE A 209 0.61 -38.25 -2.47
N TYR A 210 -0.60 -37.71 -2.34
CA TYR A 210 -1.78 -38.46 -1.94
C TYR A 210 -2.14 -39.57 -2.93
N MET A 211 -2.07 -39.28 -4.24
CA MET A 211 -2.29 -40.30 -5.29
C MET A 211 -1.23 -41.41 -5.25
N ALA A 212 0.03 -41.07 -4.98
CA ALA A 212 1.11 -42.05 -4.83
C ALA A 212 0.90 -42.92 -3.58
N TYR A 213 0.50 -42.31 -2.46
CA TYR A 213 0.18 -43.01 -1.22
C TYR A 213 -0.95 -44.03 -1.41
N LEU A 214 -2.07 -43.62 -2.02
CA LEU A 214 -3.20 -44.52 -2.31
C LEU A 214 -2.85 -45.68 -3.24
N ARG A 215 -1.80 -45.55 -4.06
CA ARG A 215 -1.36 -46.62 -4.98
C ARG A 215 -0.42 -47.64 -4.30
N CYS A 216 0.08 -47.37 -3.10
CA CYS A 216 0.87 -48.30 -2.29
C CYS A 216 0.13 -48.64 -0.98
N PRO A 217 -0.87 -49.55 -0.98
CA PRO A 217 -1.59 -49.95 0.23
C PRO A 217 -0.74 -50.77 1.23
N GLU A 218 0.50 -51.12 0.90
CA GLU A 218 1.34 -52.02 1.70
C GLU A 218 2.17 -51.33 2.80
N LEU A 219 2.10 -50.00 2.94
CA LEU A 219 2.91 -49.29 3.95
C LEU A 219 2.28 -49.24 5.36
N ASP A 220 1.02 -49.66 5.53
CA ASP A 220 0.32 -49.66 6.83
C ASP A 220 0.57 -50.95 7.65
N CYS A 221 1.37 -51.91 7.16
CA CYS A 221 1.63 -53.19 7.85
C CYS A 221 2.90 -53.24 8.73
N GLU A 222 3.70 -52.18 8.81
CA GLU A 222 4.90 -52.12 9.68
C GLU A 222 4.95 -50.87 10.57
N LEU A 223 3.87 -50.62 11.34
CA LEU A 223 3.90 -49.72 12.50
C LEU A 223 3.23 -50.35 13.71
#